data_AF-A0A932DVB8-F1
#
_entry.id   AF-A0A932DVB8-F1
#
_cell.length_a   1.000
_cell.length_b   1.000
_cell.length_c   1.000
_cell.angle_alpha   90.00
_cell.angle_beta   90.00
_cell.angle_gamma   90.00
#
_symmetry.space_group_name_H-M   'P 1'
#
loop_
_entity.id
_entity.type
_entity.pdbx_description
1 polymer ?
#
loop_
_entity_poly.entity_id
_entity_poly.type
_entity_poly.pdbx_seq_one_letter_code
_entity_poly.pdbx_strand_id
1 'polypeptide(L)'
;MADQTALADEGAILEKDMNTLGPPWHSVTLDAMVKAIREVGPARCVLATDYGQLHSPSPVEGLRIFIQLCLEQGITEAEIRTMVAENPARLLGLD
;
A
#
# COMPACT_ATOMS: atom_id res chain seq x y z
N MET A 1 0.33 6.25 13.87
CA MET A 1 0.05 4.80 13.64
C MET A 1 -1.12 4.32 14.50
N ALA A 2 -1.24 4.76 15.77
CA ALA A 2 -2.41 4.48 16.61
C ALA A 2 -3.77 4.67 15.88
N ASP A 3 -3.94 5.79 15.17
CA ASP A 3 -5.20 6.06 14.45
C ASP A 3 -5.47 5.07 13.30
N GLN A 4 -4.42 4.61 12.61
CA GLN A 4 -4.55 3.63 11.53
C GLN A 4 -5.02 2.28 12.08
N THR A 5 -4.39 1.81 13.16
CA THR A 5 -4.79 0.55 13.79
C THR A 5 -6.21 0.63 14.36
N ALA A 6 -6.59 1.74 15.00
CA ALA A 6 -7.94 1.94 15.52
C ALA A 6 -9.00 1.88 14.40
N LEU A 7 -8.79 2.59 13.29
CA LEU A 7 -9.70 2.52 12.14
C LEU A 7 -9.76 1.11 11.54
N ALA A 8 -8.63 0.42 11.47
CA ALA A 8 -8.57 -0.96 10.97
C ALA A 8 -9.30 -1.95 11.90
N ASP A 9 -9.30 -1.70 13.22
CA ASP A 9 -10.06 -2.48 14.20
C ASP A 9 -11.58 -2.24 14.08
N GLU A 10 -11.99 -1.05 13.62
CA GLU A 10 -13.38 -0.73 13.26
C GLU A 10 -13.80 -1.27 11.88
N GLY A 11 -12.90 -1.97 11.18
CA GLY A 11 -13.17 -2.63 9.90
C GLY A 11 -12.79 -1.83 8.66
N ALA A 12 -12.12 -0.67 8.81
CA ALA A 12 -11.58 0.05 7.68
C ALA A 12 -10.44 -0.75 7.01
N ILE A 13 -10.35 -0.65 5.69
CA ILE A 13 -9.18 -1.08 4.92
C ILE A 13 -8.33 0.15 4.62
N LEU A 14 -7.04 0.08 4.93
CA LEU A 14 -6.15 1.22 4.80
C LEU A 14 -5.36 1.20 3.50
N GLU A 15 -5.48 2.26 2.75
CA GLU A 15 -4.64 2.50 1.58
C GLU A 15 -3.20 2.82 2.00
N LYS A 16 -2.26 2.26 1.25
CA LYS A 16 -0.84 2.59 1.24
C LYS A 16 -0.53 3.16 -0.14
N ASP A 17 -0.25 4.45 -0.16
CA ASP A 17 -0.11 5.21 -1.40
C ASP A 17 1.37 5.45 -1.74
N MET A 18 1.78 5.00 -2.93
CA MET A 18 3.12 5.22 -3.48
C MET A 18 3.43 6.72 -3.67
N ASN A 19 2.45 7.57 -3.96
CA ASN A 19 2.70 8.98 -4.21
C ASN A 19 3.30 9.69 -2.98
N THR A 20 2.96 9.24 -1.78
CA THR A 20 3.56 9.73 -0.51
C THR A 20 5.07 9.47 -0.38
N LEU A 21 5.59 8.45 -1.06
CA LEU A 21 7.02 8.12 -1.10
C LEU A 21 7.77 8.91 -2.18
N GLY A 22 7.04 9.38 -3.21
CA GLY A 22 7.60 10.02 -4.39
C GLY A 22 8.15 11.42 -4.11
N PRO A 23 9.13 11.91 -4.90
CA PRO A 23 9.78 13.20 -4.69
C PRO A 23 8.87 14.42 -4.50
N PRO A 24 7.71 14.55 -5.18
CA PRO A 24 6.95 15.77 -5.05
C PRO A 24 6.14 15.87 -3.73
N TRP A 25 6.03 14.78 -2.96
CA TRP A 25 5.43 14.78 -1.62
C TRP A 25 6.46 14.38 -0.58
N HIS A 26 7.04 13.19 -0.71
CA HIS A 26 8.05 12.62 0.17
C HIS A 26 7.71 12.80 1.66
N SER A 27 6.42 12.65 1.97
CA SER A 27 5.85 12.85 3.31
C SER A 27 6.00 11.62 4.19
N VAL A 28 6.31 10.47 3.58
CA VAL A 28 6.51 9.19 4.25
C VAL A 28 7.79 8.53 3.71
N THR A 29 8.61 7.95 4.58
CA THR A 29 9.75 7.13 4.15
C THR A 29 9.30 5.70 3.87
N LEU A 30 10.05 4.97 3.04
CA LEU A 30 9.78 3.56 2.77
C LEU A 30 9.75 2.72 4.06
N ASP A 31 10.69 2.94 4.97
CA ASP A 31 10.73 2.25 6.27
C ASP A 31 9.48 2.51 7.10
N ALA A 32 9.01 3.76 7.14
CA ALA A 32 7.78 4.12 7.84
C ALA A 32 6.55 3.49 7.18
N MET A 33 6.49 3.42 5.86
CA MET A 33 5.43 2.74 5.11
C MET A 33 5.38 1.24 5.45
N VAL A 34 6.53 0.55 5.38
CA VAL A 34 6.62 -0.88 5.68
C VAL A 34 6.31 -1.17 7.15
N LYS A 35 6.78 -0.32 8.07
CA LYS A 35 6.38 -0.40 9.47
C LYS A 35 4.86 -0.27 9.63
N ALA A 36 4.23 0.66 8.91
CA ALA A 36 2.78 0.85 8.95
C ALA A 36 2.03 -0.40 8.46
N ILE A 37 2.49 -0.99 7.35
CA ILE A 37 1.93 -2.23 6.80
C ILE A 37 2.03 -3.37 7.82
N ARG A 38 3.17 -3.52 8.50
CA ARG A 38 3.36 -4.58 9.50
C ARG A 38 2.52 -4.36 10.76
N GLU A 39 2.40 -3.12 11.22
CA GLU A 39 1.63 -2.78 12.43
C GLU A 39 0.11 -2.93 12.19
N VAL A 40 -0.38 -2.46 11.04
CA VAL A 40 -1.78 -2.60 10.66
C VAL A 40 -2.09 -4.03 10.20
N GLY A 41 -1.13 -4.72 9.58
CA GLY A 41 -1.31 -6.05 9.01
C GLY A 41 -1.72 -6.01 7.53
N PRO A 42 -1.09 -6.82 6.66
CA PRO A 42 -1.38 -6.84 5.21
C PRO A 42 -2.85 -7.13 4.85
N ALA A 43 -3.55 -7.98 5.62
CA ALA A 43 -4.97 -8.30 5.41
C ALA A 43 -5.93 -7.09 5.59
N ARG A 44 -5.42 -5.98 6.14
CA ARG A 44 -6.16 -4.74 6.37
C ARG A 44 -5.60 -3.58 5.55
N CYS A 45 -4.75 -3.86 4.56
CA CYS A 45 -4.13 -2.86 3.71
C CYS A 45 -4.42 -3.09 2.22
N VAL A 46 -4.43 -2.02 1.43
CA VAL A 46 -4.31 -2.09 -0.03
C VAL A 46 -3.13 -1.26 -0.50
N LEU A 47 -2.47 -1.66 -1.58
CA LEU A 47 -1.46 -0.83 -2.23
C LEU A 47 -2.07 -0.10 -3.42
N ALA A 48 -1.87 1.21 -3.47
CA ALA A 48 -2.26 2.06 -4.57
C ALA A 48 -1.12 3.01 -4.93
N THR A 49 -1.22 3.65 -6.10
CA THR A 49 -0.16 4.56 -6.56
C THR A 49 -0.52 6.03 -6.51
N ASP A 50 -1.82 6.35 -6.55
CA ASP A 50 -2.34 7.68 -6.86
C ASP A 50 -1.66 8.32 -8.09
N TYR A 51 -1.20 7.50 -9.04
CA TYR A 51 -0.56 7.98 -10.28
C TYR A 51 -1.57 8.18 -11.40
N GLY A 52 -1.17 9.00 -12.37
CA GLY A 52 -2.00 9.46 -13.49
C GLY A 52 -1.70 10.91 -13.87
N GLN A 53 -0.91 11.61 -13.05
CA GLN A 53 -0.40 12.94 -13.34
C GLN A 53 0.72 12.87 -14.40
N LEU A 54 0.85 13.94 -15.19
CA LEU A 54 1.83 14.03 -16.28
C LEU A 54 3.30 13.80 -15.84
N HIS A 55 3.63 14.13 -14.59
CA HIS A 55 4.98 14.05 -14.05
C HIS A 55 5.29 12.71 -13.34
N SER A 56 4.29 11.85 -13.17
CA SER A 56 4.45 10.55 -12.53
C SER A 56 4.71 9.46 -13.57
N PRO A 57 5.39 8.35 -13.22
CA PRO A 57 5.37 7.15 -14.03
C PRO A 57 3.94 6.69 -14.35
N SER A 58 3.79 5.80 -15.33
CA SER A 58 2.48 5.16 -15.54
C SER A 58 2.03 4.44 -14.25
N PRO A 59 0.72 4.36 -13.95
CA PRO A 59 0.25 3.70 -12.73
C PRO A 59 0.72 2.23 -12.62
N VAL A 60 0.84 1.54 -13.76
CA VAL A 60 1.34 0.17 -13.81
C VAL A 60 2.80 0.10 -13.38
N GLU A 61 3.66 0.98 -13.91
CA GLU A 61 5.07 1.03 -13.53
C GLU A 61 5.24 1.49 -12.07
N GLY A 62 4.44 2.45 -11.60
CA GLY A 62 4.42 2.88 -10.21
C GLY A 62 4.11 1.74 -9.25
N LEU A 63 3.10 0.93 -9.56
CA LEU A 63 2.71 -0.21 -8.72
C LEU A 63 3.79 -1.29 -8.73
N ARG A 64 4.39 -1.57 -9.90
CA ARG A 64 5.52 -2.51 -10.02
C ARG A 64 6.71 -2.09 -9.16
N ILE A 65 7.06 -0.80 -9.18
CA ILE A 65 8.14 -0.24 -8.35
C ILE A 65 7.78 -0.36 -6.87
N PHE A 66 6.56 0.02 -6.48
CA PHE A 66 6.14 -0.02 -5.09
C PHE A 66 6.16 -1.45 -4.53
N ILE A 67 5.68 -2.43 -5.31
CA ILE A 67 5.78 -3.85 -4.97
C ILE A 67 7.24 -4.25 -4.76
N GLN A 68 8.14 -3.90 -5.68
CA GLN A 68 9.55 -4.25 -5.54
C GLN A 68 10.15 -3.66 -4.25
N LEU A 69 9.88 -2.38 -3.95
CA LEU A 69 10.38 -1.74 -2.73
C LEU A 69 9.88 -2.44 -1.47
N CYS A 70 8.63 -2.87 -1.43
CA CYS A 70 8.07 -3.64 -0.31
C CYS A 70 8.72 -5.03 -0.18
N LEU A 71 8.97 -5.72 -1.31
CA LEU A 71 9.64 -7.03 -1.34
C LEU A 71 11.07 -6.93 -0.79
N GLU A 72 11.84 -5.91 -1.21
CA GLU A 72 13.21 -5.66 -0.70
C GLU A 72 13.23 -5.38 0.80
N GLN A 73 12.11 -4.91 1.36
CA GLN A 73 11.94 -4.66 2.79
C GLN A 73 11.30 -5.85 3.55
N GLY A 74 11.21 -7.01 2.89
CA GLY A 74 10.79 -8.26 3.47
C GLY A 74 9.28 -8.41 3.67
N ILE A 75 8.45 -7.63 2.98
CA ILE A 75 7.05 -8.03 2.76
C ILE A 75 7.06 -9.21 1.79
N THR A 76 6.32 -10.27 2.09
CA THR A 76 6.33 -11.49 1.28
C THR A 76 5.45 -11.35 0.04
N GLU A 77 5.71 -12.16 -0.99
CA GLU A 77 4.87 -12.21 -2.20
C GLU A 77 3.40 -12.52 -1.89
N ALA A 78 3.15 -13.40 -0.91
CA ALA A 78 1.80 -13.71 -0.45
C ALA A 78 1.11 -12.48 0.15
N GLU A 79 1.79 -11.73 1.02
CA GLU A 79 1.26 -10.49 1.60
C GLU A 79 1.05 -9.40 0.53
N ILE A 80 1.94 -9.31 -0.47
CA ILE A 80 1.74 -8.45 -1.63
C ILE A 80 0.45 -8.83 -2.34
N ARG A 81 0.27 -10.12 -2.69
CA ARG A 81 -0.95 -10.61 -3.36
C ARG A 81 -2.21 -10.26 -2.58
N THR A 82 -2.17 -10.42 -1.26
CA THR A 82 -3.27 -10.01 -0.39
C THR A 82 -3.60 -8.52 -0.53
N MET A 83 -2.60 -7.64 -0.50
CA MET A 83 -2.82 -6.19 -0.57
C MET A 83 -3.16 -5.65 -1.96
N VAL A 84 -2.70 -6.29 -3.05
CA VAL A 84 -2.91 -5.78 -4.42
C VAL A 84 -4.06 -6.43 -5.17
N ALA A 85 -4.52 -7.61 -4.73
CA ALA A 85 -5.55 -8.37 -5.44
C ALA A 85 -6.69 -8.84 -4.52
N GLU A 86 -6.38 -9.52 -3.41
CA GLU A 86 -7.42 -10.17 -2.59
C GLU A 86 -8.25 -9.14 -1.81
N ASN A 87 -7.59 -8.19 -1.13
CA ASN A 87 -8.29 -7.15 -0.38
C ASN A 87 -9.13 -6.24 -1.30
N PRO A 88 -8.62 -5.74 -2.44
CA PRO A 88 -9.45 -5.00 -3.40
C PRO A 88 -10.61 -5.83 -3.96
N ALA A 89 -10.40 -7.11 -4.29
CA ALA A 89 -11.49 -7.98 -4.77
C ALA A 89 -12.61 -8.12 -3.74
N ARG A 90 -12.26 -8.38 -2.47
CA ARG A 90 -13.22 -8.45 -1.35
C ARG A 90 -13.95 -7.13 -1.12
N LEU A 91 -13.27 -5.98 -1.23
CA LEU A 91 -13.90 -4.67 -1.13
C LEU A 91 -14.94 -4.43 -2.24
N LEU A 92 -14.71 -5.01 -3.41
CA LEU A 92 -15.60 -4.91 -4.56
C LEU A 92 -16.65 -6.04 -4.64
N GLY A 93 -16.63 -7.00 -3.72
CA GLY A 93 -17.51 -8.18 -3.72
C GLY A 93 -17.27 -9.11 -4.91
N LEU A 94 -16.01 -9.30 -5.29
CA LEU A 94 -15.57 -10.11 -6.43
C LEU A 94 -14.91 -11.44 -6.03
N ASP A 95 -14.99 -11.80 -4.75
CA ASP A 95 -14.45 -13.01 -4.12
C ASP A 95 -15.39 -14.24 -4.20
#